data_AF-A0A7S1S8I4-F1
#
_entry.id   AF-A0A7S1S8I4-F1
#
_cell.length_a   1.000
_cell.length_b   1.000
_cell.length_c   1.000
_cell.angle_alpha   90.00
_cell.angle_beta   90.00
_cell.angle_gamma   90.00
#
_symmetry.space_group_name_H-M   'P 1'
#
loop_
_entity.id
_entity.type
_entity.pdbx_description
1 polymer ?
#
loop_
_entity_poly.entity_id
_entity_poly.type
_entity_poly.pdbx_seq_one_letter_code
_entity_poly.pdbx_strand_id
1 'polypeptide(L)'
;LAQGLRARPAKPWRAASPSPLLFRSASWRHPISGAMDVLINALGGFLSKRSGRPRFKSALDLLNAEVTEGKAKRTDHIANTFTFNVIIVVLIVLNAVVSGVEVDQYRGDRLEDRLVFFAADFLFFLAFFAEMLVRMNQQGWDYFADRFNVLDYLIIVVNCSDLVISVENQGSAGIKLASALRCIRLLRVVRVIRHVTLFKTLWIIIQGILDSFWTLIWVGTLLVIFIYCIAVAITTLLIGDSYAQERWSDCYKYWGTPWRSMWTVFQVITLDRWGNDIGRPLA
;
A
#
# COMPACT_ATOMS: atom_id res chain seq x y z
N LEU A 1 14.43 26.20 -85.40
CA LEU A 1 13.96 26.46 -84.02
C LEU A 1 14.03 25.12 -83.28
N ALA A 2 15.20 24.83 -82.75
CA ALA A 2 15.53 25.07 -81.33
C ALA A 2 15.09 23.85 -80.51
N GLN A 3 16.05 22.97 -80.21
CA GLN A 3 16.66 22.86 -78.88
C GLN A 3 15.69 22.16 -77.92
N GLY A 4 15.91 20.94 -77.43
CA GLY A 4 17.14 20.18 -77.32
C GLY A 4 17.23 19.70 -75.88
N LEU A 5 16.96 18.42 -75.62
CA LEU A 5 17.41 17.78 -74.39
C LEU A 5 17.93 16.38 -74.73
N ARG A 6 19.27 16.30 -74.70
CA ARG A 6 20.05 15.08 -74.87
C ARG A 6 19.82 14.14 -73.69
N ALA A 7 19.70 12.86 -74.01
CA ALA A 7 19.79 11.73 -73.10
C ALA A 7 21.15 11.66 -72.38
N ARG A 8 21.19 11.02 -71.20
CA ARG A 8 22.02 9.82 -70.91
C ARG A 8 21.76 9.26 -69.48
N PRO A 9 22.15 8.00 -69.20
CA PRO A 9 21.33 7.04 -68.45
C PRO A 9 21.84 6.72 -67.01
N ALA A 10 21.10 5.82 -66.37
CA ALA A 10 21.19 5.31 -65.00
C ALA A 10 22.59 4.96 -64.45
N LYS A 11 22.73 5.12 -63.13
CA LYS A 11 23.69 4.42 -62.24
C LYS A 11 23.01 4.03 -60.91
N PRO A 12 23.50 2.99 -60.23
CA PRO A 12 22.67 1.98 -59.55
C PRO A 12 22.49 2.18 -58.04
N TRP A 13 21.49 1.48 -57.51
CA TRP A 13 21.11 1.35 -56.10
C TRP A 13 22.27 1.01 -55.15
N ARG A 14 22.46 1.82 -54.10
CA ARG A 14 23.04 1.39 -52.80
C ARG A 14 22.27 2.06 -51.66
N ALA A 15 21.98 1.27 -50.65
CA ALA A 15 21.19 1.59 -49.46
C ALA A 15 21.84 2.64 -48.55
N ALA A 16 21.04 3.50 -47.93
CA ALA A 16 21.45 4.38 -46.84
C ALA A 16 20.35 4.41 -45.76
N SER A 17 20.76 4.11 -44.51
CA SER A 17 19.99 4.15 -43.26
C SER A 17 19.80 5.59 -42.73
N PRO A 18 18.92 5.83 -41.74
CA PRO A 18 18.42 7.18 -41.42
C PRO A 18 19.30 7.92 -40.39
N SER A 19 19.36 9.26 -40.50
CA SER A 19 19.99 10.16 -39.53
C SER A 19 19.04 11.29 -39.07
N PRO A 20 19.23 11.87 -37.87
CA PRO A 20 18.16 12.42 -37.04
C PRO A 20 17.94 13.93 -37.18
N LEU A 21 16.68 14.36 -37.05
CA LEU A 21 16.22 15.75 -37.10
C LEU A 21 16.49 16.47 -35.77
N LEU A 22 17.26 17.56 -35.84
CA LEU A 22 17.38 18.60 -34.80
C LEU A 22 16.39 19.72 -35.10
N PHE A 23 15.37 19.91 -34.26
CA PHE A 23 14.58 21.14 -34.22
C PHE A 23 14.98 21.94 -32.97
N ARG A 24 15.63 23.09 -33.19
CA ARG A 24 16.05 24.07 -32.19
C ARG A 24 15.01 25.20 -32.21
N SER A 25 14.32 25.45 -31.09
CA SER A 25 13.32 26.51 -30.96
C SER A 25 13.97 27.89 -30.76
N ALA A 26 13.47 28.88 -31.49
CA ALA A 26 13.81 30.29 -31.34
C ALA A 26 13.03 30.90 -30.15
N SER A 27 13.72 31.64 -29.29
CA SER A 27 13.11 32.41 -28.18
C SER A 27 13.12 33.90 -28.51
N TRP A 28 11.94 34.50 -28.59
CA TRP A 28 11.74 35.95 -28.66
C TRP A 28 11.84 36.54 -27.24
N ARG A 29 12.66 37.56 -27.03
CA ARG A 29 12.73 38.33 -25.76
C ARG A 29 12.28 39.77 -25.99
N HIS A 30 11.38 40.26 -25.14
CA HIS A 30 10.88 41.64 -25.17
C HIS A 30 11.87 42.62 -24.49
N PRO A 31 11.99 43.87 -24.99
CA PRO A 31 13.02 44.85 -24.59
C PRO A 31 12.93 45.41 -23.16
N ILE A 32 11.93 45.03 -22.36
CA ILE A 32 11.73 45.54 -20.98
C ILE A 32 12.55 44.75 -19.95
N SER A 33 13.00 43.52 -20.26
CA SER A 33 13.75 42.68 -19.31
C SER A 33 15.17 43.20 -19.03
N GLY A 34 15.83 43.82 -20.01
CA GLY A 34 17.22 44.27 -19.87
C GLY A 34 17.39 45.42 -18.86
N ALA A 35 16.39 46.29 -18.70
CA ALA A 35 16.44 47.39 -17.75
C ALA A 35 16.29 46.93 -16.29
N MET A 36 15.48 45.88 -16.05
CA MET A 36 15.34 45.28 -14.72
C MET A 36 16.61 44.54 -14.28
N ASP A 37 17.30 43.86 -15.21
CA ASP A 37 18.53 43.12 -14.90
C ASP A 37 19.67 44.03 -14.44
N VAL A 38 19.77 45.26 -14.97
CA VAL A 38 20.78 46.25 -14.54
C VAL A 38 20.46 46.80 -13.16
N LEU A 39 19.18 47.08 -12.87
CA LEU A 39 18.74 47.53 -11.55
C LEU A 39 18.93 46.45 -10.47
N ILE A 40 18.65 45.18 -10.80
CA ILE A 40 18.86 44.03 -9.90
C ILE A 40 20.35 43.84 -9.61
N ASN A 41 21.22 43.96 -10.62
CA ASN A 41 22.66 43.82 -10.41
C ASN A 41 23.26 45.01 -9.62
N ALA A 42 22.78 46.24 -9.84
CA ALA A 42 23.22 47.40 -9.08
C ALA A 42 22.79 47.35 -7.60
N LEU A 43 21.55 46.90 -7.34
CA LEU A 43 21.05 46.68 -5.97
C LEU A 43 21.71 45.48 -5.29
N GLY A 44 22.01 44.42 -6.04
CA GLY A 44 22.75 43.24 -5.57
C GLY A 44 24.18 43.59 -5.11
N GLY A 45 24.87 44.47 -5.84
CA GLY A 45 26.20 44.96 -5.46
C GLY A 45 26.20 45.80 -4.18
N PHE A 46 25.15 46.59 -3.94
CA PHE A 46 25.03 47.45 -2.77
C PHE A 46 24.62 46.68 -1.50
N LEU A 47 23.79 45.64 -1.64
CA LEU A 47 23.37 44.79 -0.52
C LEU A 47 24.45 43.78 -0.07
N SER A 48 25.35 43.39 -0.97
CA SER A 48 26.47 42.49 -0.65
C SER A 48 27.53 43.12 0.28
N LYS A 49 27.72 44.45 0.19
CA LYS A 49 28.84 45.14 0.86
C LYS A 49 28.62 45.46 2.35
N ARG A 50 27.48 45.08 2.95
CA ARG A 50 27.10 45.53 4.32
C ARG A 50 27.13 44.46 5.42
N SER A 51 27.59 43.24 5.17
CA SER A 51 27.60 42.17 6.18
C SER A 51 28.99 41.65 6.55
N GLY A 52 29.88 42.56 6.96
CA GLY A 52 31.10 42.22 7.70
C GLY A 52 30.89 42.44 9.20
N ARG A 53 30.18 41.54 9.90
CA ARG A 53 30.18 41.48 11.37
C ARG A 53 30.89 40.19 11.80
N PRO A 54 31.80 40.23 12.78
CA PRO A 54 32.43 39.01 13.29
C PRO A 54 31.34 38.07 13.82
N ARG A 55 31.28 36.87 13.25
CA ARG A 55 30.28 35.85 13.59
C ARG A 55 30.58 35.32 15.00
N PHE A 56 30.03 35.98 16.02
CA PHE A 56 29.94 35.39 17.36
C PHE A 56 29.17 34.06 17.21
N LYS A 57 29.81 32.93 17.57
CA LYS A 57 29.16 31.62 17.64
C LYS A 57 27.92 31.79 18.52
N SER A 58 26.76 31.82 17.88
CA SER A 58 25.50 32.18 18.50
C SER A 58 24.96 30.97 19.25
N ALA A 59 24.14 31.17 20.28
CA ALA A 59 23.47 30.08 21.00
C ALA A 59 22.72 29.11 20.06
N LEU A 60 22.31 29.58 18.87
CA LEU A 60 21.76 28.76 17.79
C LEU A 60 22.75 27.78 17.17
N ASP A 61 24.04 28.12 17.03
CA ASP A 61 25.06 27.19 16.54
C ASP A 61 25.37 26.12 17.60
N LEU A 62 25.29 26.47 18.90
CA LEU A 62 25.42 25.50 20.00
C LEU A 62 24.18 24.61 20.12
N LEU A 63 22.98 25.16 20.01
CA LEU A 63 21.74 24.39 19.95
C LEU A 63 21.71 23.47 18.73
N ASN A 64 22.15 23.96 17.55
CA ASN A 64 22.26 23.11 16.37
C ASN A 64 23.31 22.02 16.57
N ALA A 65 24.46 22.32 17.18
CA ALA A 65 25.47 21.32 17.50
C ALA A 65 24.94 20.23 18.46
N GLU A 66 24.24 20.64 19.52
CA GLU A 66 23.66 19.72 20.51
C GLU A 66 22.50 18.89 19.94
N VAL A 67 21.67 19.48 19.08
CA VAL A 67 20.66 18.76 18.31
C VAL A 67 21.31 17.78 17.31
N THR A 68 22.43 18.14 16.68
CA THR A 68 23.16 17.22 15.80
C THR A 68 23.86 16.09 16.55
N GLU A 69 24.41 16.34 17.74
CA GLU A 69 24.98 15.30 18.60
C GLU A 69 23.89 14.36 19.13
N GLY A 70 22.75 14.89 19.56
CA GLY A 70 21.58 14.10 19.93
C GLY A 70 21.08 13.23 18.79
N LYS A 71 21.02 13.77 17.56
CA LYS A 71 20.69 13.01 16.35
C LYS A 71 21.75 11.96 15.99
N ALA A 72 23.04 12.28 16.09
CA ALA A 72 24.13 11.35 15.79
C ALA A 72 24.10 10.16 16.76
N LYS A 73 23.93 10.42 18.06
CA LYS A 73 23.78 9.38 19.11
C LYS A 73 22.51 8.52 18.92
N ARG A 74 21.44 9.11 18.38
CA ARG A 74 20.21 8.41 17.95
C ARG A 74 20.44 7.54 16.71
N THR A 75 21.39 7.90 15.85
CA THR A 75 21.65 7.20 14.57
C THR A 75 22.48 5.94 14.80
N ASP A 76 23.44 5.97 15.74
CA ASP A 76 24.29 4.84 16.13
C ASP A 76 23.64 3.85 17.12
N HIS A 77 22.33 3.97 17.33
CA HIS A 77 21.62 3.07 18.24
C HIS A 77 21.47 1.66 17.65
N ILE A 78 21.52 0.64 18.52
CA ILE A 78 21.44 -0.79 18.16
C ILE A 78 20.18 -1.11 17.31
N ALA A 79 19.09 -0.37 17.53
CA ALA A 79 17.85 -0.47 16.77
C ALA A 79 18.00 -0.21 15.25
N ASN A 80 19.01 0.56 14.84
CA ASN A 80 19.27 0.88 13.43
C ASN A 80 20.24 -0.10 12.76
N THR A 81 20.84 -1.03 13.51
CA THR A 81 21.78 -2.00 12.92
C THR A 81 21.04 -2.92 11.96
N PHE A 82 21.62 -3.15 10.78
CA PHE A 82 21.05 -4.05 9.76
C PHE A 82 20.80 -5.46 10.34
N THR A 83 21.74 -5.99 11.12
CA THR A 83 21.63 -7.27 11.80
C THR A 83 20.41 -7.35 12.73
N PHE A 84 20.15 -6.30 13.50
CA PHE A 84 18.99 -6.24 14.40
C PHE A 84 17.69 -6.31 13.60
N ASN A 85 17.57 -5.50 12.54
CA ASN A 85 16.38 -5.52 11.69
C ASN A 85 16.17 -6.87 10.98
N VAL A 86 17.24 -7.54 10.55
CA VAL A 86 17.14 -8.89 9.97
C VAL A 86 16.67 -9.91 11.00
N ILE A 87 17.19 -9.87 12.23
CA ILE A 87 16.74 -10.75 13.32
C ILE A 87 15.24 -10.59 13.57
N ILE A 88 14.76 -9.35 13.65
CA ILE A 88 13.33 -9.08 13.81
C ILE A 88 12.50 -9.64 12.66
N VAL A 89 12.93 -9.44 11.41
CA VAL A 89 12.24 -10.00 10.25
C VAL A 89 12.17 -11.53 10.33
N VAL A 90 13.27 -12.19 10.71
CA VAL A 90 13.30 -13.64 10.91
C VAL A 90 12.31 -14.05 12.00
N LEU A 91 12.27 -13.35 13.14
CA LEU A 91 11.32 -13.63 14.22
C LEU A 91 9.86 -13.47 13.78
N ILE A 92 9.53 -12.46 12.96
CA ILE A 92 8.18 -12.28 12.42
C ILE A 92 7.80 -13.44 11.49
N VAL A 93 8.70 -13.84 10.60
CA VAL A 93 8.45 -14.99 9.70
C VAL A 93 8.27 -16.28 10.50
N LEU A 94 9.10 -16.50 11.51
CA LEU A 94 9.01 -17.68 12.38
C LEU A 94 7.71 -17.70 13.18
N ASN A 95 7.28 -16.55 13.71
CA ASN A 95 5.99 -16.40 14.37
C ASN A 95 4.81 -16.69 13.41
N ALA A 96 4.89 -16.21 12.17
CA ALA A 96 3.85 -16.45 11.16
C ALA A 96 3.75 -17.94 10.79
N VAL A 97 4.89 -18.64 10.66
CA VAL A 97 4.92 -20.08 10.41
C VAL A 97 4.32 -20.85 11.59
N VAL A 98 4.73 -20.54 12.83
CA VAL A 98 4.18 -21.18 14.03
C VAL A 98 2.67 -20.95 14.13
N SER A 99 2.21 -19.73 13.85
CA SER A 99 0.78 -19.40 13.80
C SER A 99 0.03 -20.18 12.71
N GLY A 100 0.65 -20.38 11.54
CA GLY A 100 0.07 -21.17 10.46
C GLY A 100 -0.06 -22.65 10.83
N VAL A 101 0.96 -23.21 11.47
CA VAL A 101 0.95 -24.58 11.99
C VAL A 101 -0.08 -24.74 13.10
N GLU A 102 -0.21 -23.75 13.99
CA GLU A 102 -1.25 -23.73 15.03
C GLU A 102 -2.63 -23.87 14.36
N VAL A 103 -2.97 -23.05 13.36
CA VAL A 103 -4.28 -23.10 12.69
C VAL A 103 -4.57 -24.45 12.04
N ASP A 104 -3.57 -25.10 11.45
CA ASP A 104 -3.75 -26.42 10.82
C ASP A 104 -3.90 -27.55 11.85
N GLN A 105 -3.13 -27.51 12.94
CA GLN A 105 -3.15 -28.51 14.00
C GLN A 105 -4.28 -28.34 15.01
N TYR A 106 -4.85 -27.13 15.16
CA TYR A 106 -5.94 -26.83 16.11
C TYR A 106 -7.30 -27.48 15.77
N ARG A 107 -7.31 -28.55 14.96
CA ARG A 107 -8.48 -29.40 14.72
C ARG A 107 -8.67 -30.50 15.77
N GLY A 108 -7.76 -30.65 16.75
CA GLY A 108 -7.84 -31.67 17.80
C GLY A 108 -7.86 -31.11 19.22
N ASP A 109 -8.79 -31.59 20.06
CA ASP A 109 -9.00 -31.23 21.48
C ASP A 109 -7.90 -31.73 22.46
N ARG A 110 -6.63 -31.79 22.05
CA ARG A 110 -5.54 -32.21 22.95
C ARG A 110 -4.94 -31.00 23.68
N LEU A 111 -5.12 -31.00 25.00
CA LEU A 111 -4.63 -29.95 25.90
C LEU A 111 -3.10 -29.79 25.88
N GLU A 112 -2.36 -30.87 25.59
CA GLU A 112 -0.90 -30.89 25.55
C GLU A 112 -0.33 -30.09 24.37
N ASP A 113 -0.99 -30.14 23.21
CA ASP A 113 -0.57 -29.39 22.02
C ASP A 113 -0.77 -27.87 22.25
N ARG A 114 -1.83 -27.50 22.99
CA ARG A 114 -2.16 -26.09 23.30
C ARG A 114 -1.08 -25.38 24.13
N LEU A 115 -0.42 -26.08 25.05
CA LEU A 115 0.60 -25.48 25.92
C LEU A 115 1.87 -25.09 25.16
N VAL A 116 2.28 -25.90 24.18
CA VAL A 116 3.45 -25.62 23.35
C VAL A 116 3.24 -24.37 22.50
N PHE A 117 2.06 -24.26 21.87
CA PHE A 117 1.71 -23.06 21.10
C PHE A 117 1.55 -21.82 21.98
N PHE A 118 0.96 -21.96 23.17
CA PHE A 118 0.86 -20.86 24.13
C PHE A 118 2.22 -20.35 24.58
N ALA A 119 3.15 -21.26 24.89
CA ALA A 119 4.52 -20.89 25.26
C ALA A 119 5.26 -20.20 24.10
N ALA A 120 5.07 -20.66 22.87
CA ALA A 120 5.64 -20.03 21.68
C ALA A 120 5.07 -18.62 21.46
N ASP A 121 3.75 -18.44 21.51
CA ASP A 121 3.10 -17.13 21.38
C ASP A 121 3.58 -16.15 22.46
N PHE A 122 3.76 -16.63 23.69
CA PHE A 122 4.31 -15.83 24.79
C PHE A 122 5.77 -15.41 24.54
N LEU A 123 6.61 -16.32 24.05
CA LEU A 123 8.01 -16.04 23.71
C LEU A 123 8.11 -14.97 22.61
N PHE A 124 7.30 -15.10 21.56
CA PHE A 124 7.26 -14.11 20.48
C PHE A 124 6.73 -12.76 20.97
N PHE A 125 5.69 -12.76 21.79
CA PHE A 125 5.21 -11.55 22.45
C PHE A 125 6.32 -10.84 23.22
N LEU A 126 7.09 -11.58 24.03
CA LEU A 126 8.20 -11.01 24.81
C LEU A 126 9.29 -10.43 23.90
N ALA A 127 9.63 -11.13 22.81
CA ALA A 127 10.62 -10.66 21.84
C ALA A 127 10.19 -9.34 21.17
N PHE A 128 8.92 -9.23 20.74
CA PHE A 128 8.40 -8.00 20.14
C PHE A 128 8.21 -6.87 21.17
N PHE A 129 7.85 -7.21 22.40
CA PHE A 129 7.80 -6.24 23.48
C PHE A 129 9.20 -5.66 23.77
N ALA A 130 10.23 -6.50 23.80
CA ALA A 130 11.61 -6.05 23.95
C ALA A 130 12.05 -5.15 22.78
N GLU A 131 11.72 -5.51 21.53
CA GLU A 131 11.98 -4.65 20.37
C GLU A 131 11.33 -3.27 20.53
N MET A 132 10.04 -3.24 20.90
CA MET A 132 9.30 -2.00 21.12
C MET A 132 9.98 -1.12 22.16
N LEU A 133 10.41 -1.68 23.29
CA LEU A 133 11.13 -0.94 24.33
C LEU A 133 12.44 -0.34 23.81
N VAL A 134 13.21 -1.09 23.03
CA VAL A 134 14.46 -0.61 22.43
C VAL A 134 14.18 0.56 21.47
N ARG A 135 13.17 0.46 20.61
CA ARG A 135 12.77 1.53 19.69
C ARG A 135 12.21 2.76 20.43
N MET A 136 11.45 2.54 21.50
CA MET A 136 10.91 3.60 22.34
C MET A 136 12.02 4.33 23.10
N ASN A 137 13.06 3.62 23.57
CA ASN A 137 14.22 4.25 24.20
C ASN A 137 15.01 5.13 23.22
N GLN A 138 15.09 4.72 21.95
CA GLN A 138 15.71 5.52 20.91
C GLN A 138 14.89 6.77 20.59
N GLN A 139 13.58 6.63 20.39
CA GLN A 139 12.70 7.68 19.84
C GLN A 139 11.94 8.49 20.89
N GLY A 140 11.97 8.12 22.17
CA GLY A 140 11.25 8.80 23.25
C GLY A 140 9.78 9.04 22.89
N TRP A 141 9.31 10.27 23.08
CA TRP A 141 7.94 10.69 22.76
C TRP A 141 7.64 10.78 21.25
N ASP A 142 8.66 10.93 20.40
CA ASP A 142 8.48 10.93 18.94
C ASP A 142 8.03 9.56 18.42
N TYR A 143 8.15 8.50 19.24
CA TYR A 143 7.69 7.16 18.90
C TYR A 143 6.21 7.16 18.50
N PHE A 144 5.36 7.90 19.24
CA PHE A 144 3.91 7.95 18.97
C PHE A 144 3.52 8.87 17.80
N ALA A 145 4.46 9.62 17.23
CA ALA A 145 4.19 10.44 16.05
C ALA A 145 4.18 9.61 14.75
N ASP A 146 4.90 8.48 14.73
CA ASP A 146 4.94 7.59 13.57
C ASP A 146 3.76 6.61 13.58
N ARG A 147 2.98 6.60 12.49
CA ARG A 147 1.81 5.74 12.30
C ARG A 147 2.16 4.26 12.44
N PHE A 148 3.34 3.84 11.96
CA PHE A 148 3.74 2.44 12.02
C PHE A 148 4.13 2.00 13.43
N ASN A 149 4.69 2.90 14.24
CA ASN A 149 4.96 2.66 15.66
C ASN A 149 3.68 2.54 16.48
N VAL A 150 2.70 3.43 16.23
CA VAL A 150 1.39 3.37 16.91
C VAL A 150 0.68 2.06 16.61
N LEU A 151 0.70 1.59 15.35
CA LEU A 151 0.15 0.29 14.99
C LEU A 151 0.86 -0.86 15.71
N ASP A 152 2.19 -0.81 15.79
CA ASP A 152 2.98 -1.83 16.49
C ASP A 152 2.62 -1.92 17.97
N TYR A 153 2.52 -0.77 18.64
CA TYR A 153 2.06 -0.64 20.03
C TYR A 153 0.66 -1.23 20.23
N LEU A 154 -0.30 -0.86 19.38
CA LEU A 154 -1.68 -1.39 19.46
C LEU A 154 -1.70 -2.93 19.35
N ILE A 155 -0.91 -3.50 18.45
CA ILE A 155 -0.83 -4.95 18.29
C ILE A 155 -0.25 -5.62 19.55
N ILE A 156 0.76 -5.03 20.21
CA ILE A 156 1.30 -5.54 21.48
C ILE A 156 0.22 -5.51 22.56
N VAL A 157 -0.52 -4.41 22.68
CA VAL A 157 -1.60 -4.27 23.66
C VAL A 157 -2.69 -5.33 23.43
N VAL A 158 -3.08 -5.56 22.17
CA VAL A 158 -4.07 -6.59 21.85
C VAL A 158 -3.55 -7.99 22.19
N ASN A 159 -2.30 -8.32 21.83
CA ASN A 159 -1.70 -9.62 22.19
C ASN A 159 -1.64 -9.83 23.70
N CYS A 160 -1.36 -8.77 24.47
CA CYS A 160 -1.40 -8.83 25.93
C CYS A 160 -2.82 -9.08 26.46
N SER A 161 -3.81 -8.34 25.94
CA SER A 161 -5.22 -8.51 26.34
C SER A 161 -5.74 -9.91 26.06
N ASP A 162 -5.33 -10.49 24.94
CA ASP A 162 -5.71 -11.82 24.51
C ASP A 162 -5.07 -12.93 25.37
N LEU A 163 -3.83 -12.74 25.82
CA LEU A 163 -3.19 -13.61 26.80
C LEU A 163 -3.95 -13.61 28.15
N VAL A 164 -4.34 -12.43 28.64
CA VAL A 164 -5.09 -12.27 29.90
C VAL A 164 -6.48 -12.93 29.79
N ILE A 165 -7.20 -12.64 28.70
CA ILE A 165 -8.52 -13.21 28.41
C ILE A 165 -8.47 -14.74 28.31
N SER A 166 -7.40 -15.29 27.74
CA SER A 166 -7.21 -16.73 27.58
C SER A 166 -7.03 -17.47 28.91
N VAL A 167 -6.58 -16.77 29.96
CA VAL A 167 -6.40 -17.33 31.31
C VAL A 167 -7.69 -17.23 32.14
N GLU A 168 -8.48 -16.17 31.92
CA GLU A 168 -9.62 -15.83 32.79
C GLU A 168 -10.98 -16.41 32.31
N ASN A 169 -11.16 -16.66 31.01
CA ASN A 169 -12.48 -17.02 30.46
C ASN A 169 -12.70 -18.53 30.26
N GLN A 170 -13.58 -19.10 31.09
CA GLN A 170 -14.24 -20.40 30.85
C GLN A 170 -15.71 -20.26 30.33
N GLY A 171 -16.17 -19.04 29.98
CA GLY A 171 -17.57 -18.75 29.62
C GLY A 171 -17.86 -18.60 28.12
N SER A 172 -19.14 -18.76 27.73
CA SER A 172 -19.62 -18.72 26.32
C SER A 172 -19.47 -17.37 25.62
N ALA A 173 -19.51 -16.25 26.34
CA ALA A 173 -19.23 -14.91 25.80
C ALA A 173 -17.73 -14.74 25.46
N GLY A 174 -16.84 -15.42 26.18
CA GLY A 174 -15.40 -15.43 25.93
C GLY A 174 -15.03 -16.05 24.58
N ILE A 175 -15.84 -16.99 24.07
CA ILE A 175 -15.57 -17.71 22.81
C ILE A 175 -15.65 -16.77 21.58
N LYS A 176 -16.65 -15.86 21.55
CA LYS A 176 -16.79 -14.89 20.44
C LYS A 176 -15.70 -13.82 20.47
N LEU A 177 -15.35 -13.36 21.65
CA LEU A 177 -14.25 -12.41 21.85
C LEU A 177 -12.91 -13.05 21.47
N ALA A 178 -12.68 -14.30 21.87
CA ALA A 178 -11.49 -15.05 21.50
C ALA A 178 -11.37 -15.26 19.98
N SER A 179 -12.48 -15.46 19.25
CA SER A 179 -12.40 -15.58 17.78
C SER A 179 -12.04 -14.26 17.10
N ALA A 180 -12.56 -13.13 17.60
CA ALA A 180 -12.22 -11.81 17.08
C ALA A 180 -10.75 -11.44 17.39
N LEU A 181 -10.28 -11.73 18.61
CA LEU A 181 -8.88 -11.54 19.01
C LEU A 181 -7.93 -12.40 18.16
N ARG A 182 -8.34 -13.62 17.81
CA ARG A 182 -7.59 -14.48 16.87
C ARG A 182 -7.42 -13.85 15.49
N CYS A 183 -8.43 -13.13 14.98
CA CYS A 183 -8.29 -12.37 13.73
C CYS A 183 -7.31 -11.19 13.89
N ILE A 184 -7.32 -10.51 15.05
CA ILE A 184 -6.38 -9.42 15.31
C ILE A 184 -4.94 -9.92 15.39
N ARG A 185 -4.70 -11.14 15.89
CA ARG A 185 -3.38 -11.77 15.83
C ARG A 185 -2.85 -11.82 14.39
N LEU A 186 -3.69 -11.98 13.36
CA LEU A 186 -3.23 -11.95 11.96
C LEU A 186 -2.68 -10.57 11.53
N LEU A 187 -3.09 -9.48 12.19
CA LEU A 187 -2.53 -8.15 11.94
C LEU A 187 -1.05 -8.07 12.31
N ARG A 188 -0.47 -9.02 13.06
CA ARG A 188 0.99 -9.06 13.27
C ARG A 188 1.77 -9.27 11.97
N VAL A 189 1.15 -9.87 10.94
CA VAL A 189 1.73 -9.96 9.58
C VAL A 189 1.90 -8.58 8.94
N VAL A 190 1.04 -7.61 9.29
CA VAL A 190 1.14 -6.22 8.81
C VAL A 190 2.47 -5.58 9.26
N ARG A 191 3.05 -6.02 10.38
CA ARG A 191 4.38 -5.55 10.82
C ARG A 191 5.47 -5.83 9.79
N VAL A 192 5.37 -6.93 9.03
CA VAL A 192 6.29 -7.23 7.92
C VAL A 192 6.35 -6.07 6.93
N ILE A 193 5.22 -5.43 6.66
CA ILE A 193 5.12 -4.29 5.71
C ILE A 193 6.04 -3.14 6.14
N ARG A 194 6.17 -2.88 7.44
CA ARG A 194 7.10 -1.88 7.95
C ARG A 194 8.53 -2.25 7.61
N HIS A 195 8.94 -3.50 7.82
CA HIS A 195 10.29 -3.95 7.50
C HIS A 195 10.54 -4.09 6.00
N VAL A 196 9.49 -4.27 5.21
CA VAL A 196 9.55 -4.21 3.75
C VAL A 196 10.00 -2.84 3.24
N THR A 197 9.76 -1.76 4.00
CA THR A 197 10.31 -0.44 3.65
C THR A 197 11.84 -0.39 3.67
N LEU A 198 12.51 -1.34 4.35
CA LEU A 198 13.97 -1.50 4.30
C LEU A 198 14.43 -1.96 2.91
N PHE A 199 13.61 -2.78 2.24
CA PHE A 199 13.87 -3.26 0.89
C PHE A 199 13.36 -2.25 -0.13
N LYS A 200 14.20 -1.28 -0.48
CA LYS A 200 13.89 -0.20 -1.44
C LYS A 200 13.20 -0.71 -2.72
N THR A 201 13.67 -1.80 -3.30
CA THR A 201 13.09 -2.39 -4.52
C THR A 201 11.65 -2.87 -4.30
N LEU A 202 11.38 -3.56 -3.20
CA LEU A 202 10.04 -4.08 -2.89
C LEU A 202 9.09 -2.93 -2.55
N TRP A 203 9.58 -1.91 -1.85
CA TRP A 203 8.81 -0.71 -1.56
C TRP A 203 8.40 0.05 -2.82
N ILE A 204 9.29 0.19 -3.81
CA ILE A 204 8.96 0.83 -5.10
C ILE A 204 7.82 0.08 -5.81
N ILE A 205 7.85 -1.26 -5.79
CA ILE A 205 6.78 -2.08 -6.37
C ILE A 205 5.46 -1.84 -5.64
N ILE A 206 5.48 -1.85 -4.30
CA ILE A 206 4.28 -1.59 -3.49
C ILE A 206 3.73 -0.18 -3.75
N GLN A 207 4.59 0.83 -3.84
CA GLN A 207 4.17 2.19 -4.19
C GLN A 207 3.49 2.23 -5.56
N GLY A 208 4.06 1.57 -6.57
CA GLY A 208 3.41 1.47 -7.89
C GLY A 208 2.03 0.79 -7.86
N ILE A 209 1.87 -0.23 -7.00
CA ILE A 209 0.57 -0.89 -6.77
C ILE A 209 -0.41 0.06 -6.07
N LEU A 210 0.02 0.76 -5.01
CA LEU A 210 -0.80 1.70 -4.27
C LEU A 210 -1.20 2.91 -5.11
N ASP A 211 -0.33 3.39 -5.98
CA ASP A 211 -0.64 4.46 -6.93
C ASP A 211 -1.71 4.00 -7.94
N SER A 212 -1.61 2.74 -8.40
CA SER A 212 -2.61 2.14 -9.30
C SER A 212 -3.94 1.86 -8.59
N PHE A 213 -3.94 1.72 -7.26
CA PHE A 213 -5.12 1.39 -6.46
C PHE A 213 -6.22 2.46 -6.60
N TRP A 214 -5.85 3.74 -6.62
CA TRP A 214 -6.80 4.83 -6.82
C TRP A 214 -7.50 4.75 -8.19
N THR A 215 -6.75 4.43 -9.23
CA THR A 215 -7.31 4.21 -10.57
C THR A 215 -8.25 3.01 -10.57
N LEU A 216 -7.89 1.91 -9.91
CA LEU A 216 -8.75 0.73 -9.76
C LEU A 216 -10.04 1.04 -9.01
N ILE A 217 -10.02 1.92 -8.00
CA ILE A 217 -11.23 2.37 -7.30
C ILE A 217 -12.21 3.05 -8.27
N TRP A 218 -11.72 3.93 -9.15
CA TRP A 218 -12.57 4.61 -10.14
C TRP A 218 -13.17 3.63 -11.14
N VAL A 219 -12.37 2.71 -11.66
CA VAL A 219 -12.84 1.64 -12.56
C VAL A 219 -13.85 0.74 -11.86
N GLY A 220 -13.56 0.34 -10.62
CA GLY A 220 -14.47 -0.45 -9.79
C GLY A 220 -15.78 0.28 -9.49
N THR A 221 -15.73 1.59 -9.27
CA THR A 221 -16.93 2.42 -9.07
C THR A 221 -17.80 2.44 -10.33
N LEU A 222 -17.21 2.63 -11.51
CA LEU A 222 -17.93 2.54 -12.78
C LEU A 222 -18.54 1.15 -12.99
N LEU A 223 -17.80 0.09 -12.65
CA LEU A 223 -18.31 -1.28 -12.73
C LEU A 223 -19.51 -1.50 -11.79
N VAL A 224 -19.47 -1.01 -10.57
CA VAL A 224 -20.59 -1.11 -9.61
C VAL A 224 -21.81 -0.36 -10.12
N ILE A 225 -21.64 0.84 -10.69
CA ILE A 225 -22.74 1.60 -11.30
C ILE A 225 -23.34 0.82 -12.47
N PHE A 226 -22.50 0.24 -13.34
CA PHE A 226 -22.94 -0.57 -14.47
C PHE A 226 -23.74 -1.81 -14.00
N ILE A 227 -23.23 -2.53 -13.00
CA ILE A 227 -23.91 -3.68 -12.38
C ILE A 227 -25.27 -3.24 -11.81
N TYR A 228 -25.33 -2.10 -11.12
CA TYR A 228 -26.56 -1.56 -10.54
C TYR A 228 -27.61 -1.25 -11.62
N CYS A 229 -27.22 -0.58 -12.71
CA CYS A 229 -28.13 -0.27 -13.81
C CYS A 229 -28.74 -1.53 -14.43
N ILE A 230 -27.92 -2.54 -14.71
CA ILE A 230 -28.40 -3.82 -15.27
C ILE A 230 -29.28 -4.55 -14.25
N ALA A 231 -28.86 -4.61 -12.98
CA ALA A 231 -29.62 -5.27 -11.93
C ALA A 231 -31.03 -4.68 -11.82
N VAL A 232 -31.17 -3.36 -11.71
CA VAL A 232 -32.49 -2.70 -11.63
C VAL A 232 -33.32 -2.92 -12.89
N ALA A 233 -32.72 -2.85 -14.08
CA ALA A 233 -33.41 -3.11 -15.34
C ALA A 233 -33.95 -4.56 -15.37
N ILE A 234 -33.15 -5.56 -15.02
CA ILE A 234 -33.57 -6.96 -15.03
C ILE A 234 -34.61 -7.24 -13.93
N THR A 235 -34.40 -6.72 -12.70
CA THR A 235 -35.37 -6.84 -11.60
C THR A 235 -36.74 -6.30 -12.00
N THR A 236 -36.79 -5.11 -12.61
CA THR A 236 -38.06 -4.49 -13.03
C THR A 236 -38.74 -5.22 -14.18
N LEU A 237 -37.97 -5.74 -15.14
CA LEU A 237 -38.50 -6.51 -16.26
C LEU A 237 -39.00 -7.90 -15.86
N LEU A 238 -38.26 -8.63 -15.03
CA LEU A 238 -38.60 -10.02 -14.66
C LEU A 238 -39.65 -10.11 -13.54
N ILE A 239 -39.67 -9.17 -12.58
CA ILE A 239 -40.68 -9.19 -11.51
C ILE A 239 -42.06 -8.75 -12.05
N GLY A 240 -42.09 -7.92 -13.09
CA GLY A 240 -43.34 -7.48 -13.73
C GLY A 240 -43.94 -8.50 -14.69
N ASP A 241 -43.20 -9.52 -15.12
CA ASP A 241 -43.65 -10.48 -16.13
C ASP A 241 -44.12 -11.80 -15.50
N SER A 242 -45.44 -12.05 -15.59
CA SER A 242 -46.08 -13.28 -15.09
C SER A 242 -45.60 -14.53 -15.84
N TYR A 243 -45.24 -14.42 -17.13
CA TYR A 243 -44.76 -15.56 -17.91
C TYR A 243 -43.37 -16.01 -17.48
N ALA A 244 -42.48 -15.06 -17.17
CA ALA A 244 -41.14 -15.36 -16.70
C ALA A 244 -41.14 -16.07 -15.34
N GLN A 245 -42.05 -15.68 -14.44
CA GLN A 245 -42.19 -16.29 -13.11
C GLN A 245 -42.75 -17.71 -13.16
N GLU A 246 -43.69 -17.98 -14.06
CA GLU A 246 -44.26 -19.32 -14.21
C GLU A 246 -43.27 -20.31 -14.83
N ARG A 247 -42.46 -19.86 -15.80
CA ARG A 247 -41.51 -20.73 -16.51
C ARG A 247 -40.21 -20.96 -15.73
N TRP A 248 -39.80 -20.00 -14.91
CA TRP A 248 -38.55 -20.04 -14.13
C TRP A 248 -38.83 -19.84 -12.64
N SER A 249 -39.05 -20.94 -11.93
CA SER A 249 -39.35 -20.95 -10.49
C SER A 249 -38.27 -20.29 -9.62
N ASP A 250 -36.99 -20.44 -9.98
CA ASP A 250 -35.86 -19.81 -9.28
C ASP A 250 -35.64 -18.33 -9.62
N CYS A 251 -36.47 -17.73 -10.48
CA CYS A 251 -36.35 -16.34 -10.88
C CYS A 251 -36.30 -15.40 -9.66
N TYR A 252 -37.14 -15.63 -8.65
CA TYR A 252 -37.18 -14.79 -7.44
C TYR A 252 -35.93 -14.92 -6.55
N LYS A 253 -35.26 -16.08 -6.57
CA LYS A 253 -34.02 -16.32 -5.82
C LYS A 253 -32.88 -15.44 -6.33
N TYR A 254 -32.80 -15.27 -7.65
CA TYR A 254 -31.75 -14.51 -8.32
C TYR A 254 -32.13 -13.05 -8.58
N TRP A 255 -33.37 -12.80 -9.00
CA TRP A 255 -33.83 -11.51 -9.52
C TRP A 255 -34.84 -10.78 -8.63
N GLY A 256 -35.22 -11.35 -7.48
CA GLY A 256 -36.34 -10.85 -6.65
C GLY A 256 -36.08 -9.53 -5.92
N THR A 257 -34.82 -9.11 -5.73
CA THR A 257 -34.48 -7.81 -5.12
C THR A 257 -33.27 -7.20 -5.81
N PRO A 258 -33.13 -5.87 -5.87
CA PRO A 258 -31.99 -5.22 -6.52
C PRO A 258 -30.63 -5.70 -5.99
N TRP A 259 -30.49 -5.93 -4.69
CA TRP A 259 -29.26 -6.46 -4.10
C TRP A 259 -28.90 -7.87 -4.60
N ARG A 260 -29.89 -8.77 -4.64
CA ARG A 260 -29.70 -10.13 -5.19
C ARG A 260 -29.36 -10.07 -6.68
N SER A 261 -30.02 -9.19 -7.43
CA SER A 261 -29.75 -8.99 -8.86
C SER A 261 -28.35 -8.40 -9.13
N MET A 262 -27.86 -7.51 -8.26
CA MET A 262 -26.48 -7.02 -8.35
C MET A 262 -25.48 -8.16 -8.13
N TRP A 263 -25.73 -9.03 -7.14
CA TRP A 263 -24.89 -10.19 -6.87
C TRP A 263 -24.88 -11.18 -8.04
N THR A 264 -26.04 -11.44 -8.66
CA THR A 264 -26.13 -12.35 -9.80
C THR A 264 -25.50 -11.78 -11.06
N VAL A 265 -25.67 -10.48 -11.34
CA VAL A 265 -24.99 -9.80 -12.45
C VAL A 265 -23.48 -9.82 -12.23
N PHE A 266 -23.01 -9.57 -11.01
CA PHE A 266 -21.59 -9.70 -10.67
C PHE A 266 -21.09 -11.13 -10.93
N GLN A 267 -21.81 -12.14 -10.45
CA GLN A 267 -21.51 -13.55 -10.67
C GLN A 267 -21.44 -13.92 -12.16
N VAL A 268 -22.36 -13.38 -12.98
CA VAL A 268 -22.36 -13.57 -14.44
C VAL A 268 -21.15 -12.90 -15.10
N ILE A 269 -20.80 -11.68 -14.71
CA ILE A 269 -19.64 -10.95 -15.26
C ILE A 269 -18.31 -11.63 -14.88
N THR A 270 -18.21 -12.20 -13.68
CA THR A 270 -17.04 -12.99 -13.26
C THR A 270 -17.02 -14.39 -13.86
N LEU A 271 -18.05 -14.76 -14.63
CA LEU A 271 -18.27 -16.09 -15.21
C LEU A 271 -18.27 -17.21 -14.15
N ASP A 272 -18.64 -16.90 -12.92
CA ASP A 272 -18.66 -17.89 -11.84
C ASP A 272 -20.00 -18.63 -11.82
N ARG A 273 -20.01 -19.92 -12.18
CA ARG A 273 -21.19 -20.80 -12.18
C ARG A 273 -22.40 -20.31 -12.97
N TRP A 274 -22.27 -19.25 -13.78
CA TRP A 274 -23.35 -18.65 -14.56
C TRP A 274 -24.05 -19.66 -15.47
N GLY A 275 -23.30 -20.60 -16.07
CA GLY A 275 -23.86 -21.61 -16.97
C GLY A 275 -24.71 -22.66 -16.26
N ASN A 276 -24.28 -23.12 -15.07
CA ASN A 276 -24.93 -24.22 -14.36
C ASN A 276 -26.07 -23.74 -13.45
N ASP A 277 -25.93 -22.57 -12.83
CA ASP A 277 -26.90 -22.09 -11.82
C ASP A 277 -27.95 -21.14 -12.42
N ILE A 278 -27.61 -20.44 -13.52
CA ILE A 278 -28.41 -19.33 -14.07
C ILE A 278 -28.84 -19.58 -15.52
N GLY A 279 -27.91 -19.99 -16.39
CA GLY A 279 -28.16 -20.14 -17.83
C GLY A 279 -28.83 -21.46 -18.22
N ARG A 280 -28.49 -22.55 -17.52
CA ARG A 280 -29.12 -23.87 -17.64
C ARG A 280 -29.08 -24.56 -16.28
N PRO A 281 -30.05 -24.30 -15.39
CA PRO A 281 -30.22 -25.10 -14.19
C PRO A 281 -30.48 -26.54 -14.63
N LEU A 282 -29.47 -27.40 -14.49
CA LEU A 282 -29.64 -28.84 -14.66
C LEU A 282 -30.49 -29.30 -13.47
N ALA A 283 -31.72 -29.71 -13.77
CA ALA A 283 -32.58 -30.42 -12.84
C ALA A 283 -31.94 -31.75 -12.41
#